data_AF-A0A1H7EPY2-F1
#
_entry.id   AF-A0A1H7EPY2-F1
#
_cell.length_a   1.000
_cell.length_b   1.000
_cell.length_c   1.000
_cell.angle_alpha   90.00
_cell.angle_beta   90.00
_cell.angle_gamma   90.00
#
_symmetry.space_group_name_H-M   'P 1'
#
loop_
_entity.id
_entity.type
_entity.pdbx_description
1 polymer ?
#
loop_
_entity_poly.entity_id
_entity_poly.type
_entity_poly.pdbx_seq_one_letter_code
_entity_poly.pdbx_strand_id
1 'polypeptide(L)'
;MKSNKQRRAEIKARRLDRAVPLAVARRAQRALKPGSAVHAWDEEPADLSVLRRWNNTYGLLPMRYVARAFTCRDCGAEEVWTAKQQKWWYEVVHGPVDSHAVRCLACRRARRERLQRAGPGANLLGEQCERLRALGAMKSNAQSAAEVDAALQSKWWSLRVVAIQTMARWGGQANLEKLDALMAARPEGGRRYFGWERVAADAARSAWMRRE
;
A
#
# COMPACT_ATOMS: atom_id res chain seq x y z
N MET A 1 -28.58 27.42 18.01
CA MET A 1 -27.20 27.09 17.58
C MET A 1 -27.20 25.68 17.00
N LYS A 2 -26.77 25.46 15.74
CA LYS A 2 -26.83 24.13 15.13
C LYS A 2 -25.82 23.18 15.78
N SER A 3 -26.18 21.91 15.95
CA SER A 3 -25.26 20.89 16.45
C SER A 3 -24.09 20.68 15.48
N ASN A 4 -22.90 20.34 16.00
CA ASN A 4 -21.75 19.97 15.18
C ASN A 4 -22.07 18.83 14.18
N LYS A 5 -22.99 17.92 14.54
CA LYS A 5 -23.47 16.86 13.65
C LYS A 5 -24.23 17.43 12.44
N GLN A 6 -25.13 18.39 12.68
CA GLN A 6 -25.89 19.08 11.63
C GLN A 6 -24.95 19.87 10.72
N ARG A 7 -23.98 20.60 11.28
CA ARG A 7 -23.00 21.37 10.49
C ARG A 7 -22.13 20.48 9.60
N ARG A 8 -21.70 19.30 10.09
CA ARG A 8 -20.96 18.31 9.28
C ARG A 8 -21.81 17.74 8.15
N ALA A 9 -23.09 17.47 8.39
CA ALA A 9 -24.01 17.00 7.36
C ALA A 9 -24.22 18.06 6.27
N GLU A 10 -24.40 19.33 6.64
CA GLU A 10 -24.53 20.44 5.69
C GLU A 10 -23.27 20.63 4.83
N ILE A 11 -22.08 20.58 5.45
CA ILE A 11 -20.80 20.65 4.72
C ILE A 11 -20.69 19.46 3.75
N LYS A 12 -21.13 18.27 4.16
CA LYS A 12 -21.11 17.07 3.31
C LYS A 12 -22.07 17.21 2.11
N ALA A 13 -23.31 17.66 2.34
CA ALA A 13 -24.29 17.89 1.27
C ALA A 13 -23.75 18.89 0.24
N ARG A 14 -23.22 20.04 0.70
CA ARG A 14 -22.59 21.03 -0.18
C ARG A 14 -21.43 20.48 -1.00
N ARG A 15 -20.66 19.55 -0.44
CA ARG A 15 -19.56 18.88 -1.15
C ARG A 15 -20.08 17.93 -2.23
N LEU A 16 -21.17 17.21 -1.97
CA LEU A 16 -21.80 16.33 -2.95
C LEU A 16 -22.36 17.14 -4.13
N ASP A 17 -23.12 18.20 -3.85
CA ASP A 17 -23.69 19.08 -4.87
C ASP A 17 -22.63 19.66 -5.80
N ARG A 18 -21.45 20.01 -5.26
CA ARG A 18 -20.32 20.50 -6.06
C ARG A 18 -19.61 19.40 -6.83
N ALA A 19 -19.50 18.20 -6.26
CA ALA A 19 -18.77 17.10 -6.86
C ALA A 19 -19.51 16.46 -8.04
N VAL A 20 -20.85 16.54 -8.08
CA VAL A 20 -21.68 15.97 -9.16
C VAL A 20 -21.39 16.64 -10.52
N PRO A 21 -21.49 17.98 -10.67
CA PRO A 21 -21.10 18.65 -11.92
C PRO A 21 -19.65 18.41 -12.31
N LEU A 22 -18.73 18.37 -11.34
CA LEU A 22 -17.30 18.11 -11.59
C LEU A 22 -17.04 16.69 -12.10
N ALA A 23 -17.77 15.69 -11.57
CA ALA A 23 -17.67 14.31 -12.03
C ALA A 23 -18.21 14.14 -13.46
N VAL A 24 -19.33 14.82 -13.78
CA VAL A 24 -19.90 14.86 -15.13
C VAL A 24 -18.95 15.56 -16.11
N ALA A 25 -18.45 16.74 -15.73
CA ALA A 25 -17.46 17.49 -16.50
C ALA A 25 -16.18 16.68 -16.73
N ARG A 26 -15.73 15.86 -15.77
CA ARG A 26 -14.55 15.00 -15.95
C ARG A 26 -14.83 13.80 -16.87
N ARG A 27 -16.03 13.23 -16.85
CA ARG A 27 -16.43 12.20 -17.84
C ARG A 27 -16.45 12.80 -19.24
N ALA A 28 -16.93 14.04 -19.39
CA ALA A 28 -16.89 14.79 -20.65
C ALA A 28 -15.46 15.20 -21.06
N GLN A 29 -14.60 15.62 -20.12
CA GLN A 29 -13.18 15.92 -20.38
C GLN A 29 -12.35 14.68 -20.74
N ARG A 30 -12.74 13.47 -20.30
CA ARG A 30 -12.15 12.24 -20.84
C ARG A 30 -12.42 12.06 -22.35
N ALA A 31 -13.40 12.76 -22.91
CA ALA A 31 -13.72 12.77 -24.33
C ALA A 31 -13.17 14.01 -25.10
N LEU A 32 -12.61 15.03 -24.43
CA LEU A 32 -12.16 16.28 -25.07
C LEU A 32 -10.82 16.80 -24.50
N LYS A 33 -9.92 17.24 -25.39
CA LYS A 33 -8.57 17.77 -25.09
C LYS A 33 -8.59 18.92 -24.06
N PRO A 34 -7.50 19.11 -23.28
CA PRO A 34 -7.53 19.88 -22.03
C PRO A 34 -7.42 21.38 -22.27
N GLY A 35 -8.36 22.15 -21.71
CA GLY A 35 -8.31 23.60 -21.75
C GLY A 35 -9.57 24.29 -21.25
N SER A 36 -9.85 24.21 -19.95
CA SER A 36 -10.47 25.34 -19.22
C SER A 36 -10.42 25.08 -17.72
N ALA A 37 -9.92 26.08 -17.00
CA ALA A 37 -9.76 26.09 -15.56
C ALA A 37 -11.10 26.35 -14.87
N VAL A 38 -11.44 25.51 -13.90
CA VAL A 38 -12.47 25.81 -12.89
C VAL A 38 -11.78 25.76 -11.54
N HIS A 39 -11.24 26.91 -11.10
CA HIS A 39 -10.88 27.09 -9.70
C HIS A 39 -12.12 27.55 -8.94
N ALA A 40 -12.52 26.81 -7.90
CA ALA A 40 -13.03 27.36 -6.64
C ALA A 40 -13.47 26.22 -5.68
N TRP A 41 -12.63 25.99 -4.66
CA TRP A 41 -12.87 25.23 -3.40
C TRP A 41 -12.77 23.69 -3.46
N ASP A 42 -11.77 23.15 -2.74
CA ASP A 42 -11.33 21.73 -2.66
C ASP A 42 -10.49 21.21 -3.84
N GLU A 43 -9.50 22.01 -4.28
CA GLU A 43 -8.42 21.61 -5.17
C GLU A 43 -7.08 21.62 -4.43
N GLU A 44 -6.20 20.65 -4.70
CA GLU A 44 -4.85 20.59 -4.13
C GLU A 44 -3.83 20.39 -5.25
N PRO A 45 -2.73 21.16 -5.29
CA PRO A 45 -1.67 20.94 -6.28
C PRO A 45 -0.96 19.60 -6.02
N ALA A 46 -0.64 18.89 -7.09
CA ALA A 46 0.07 17.61 -7.02
C ALA A 46 1.59 17.82 -7.10
N ASP A 47 2.33 17.09 -6.27
CA ASP A 47 3.80 17.02 -6.38
C ASP A 47 4.22 15.99 -7.42
N LEU A 48 4.52 16.47 -8.63
CA LEU A 48 4.92 15.62 -9.74
C LEU A 48 6.23 14.86 -9.47
N SER A 49 7.12 15.38 -8.62
CA SER A 49 8.38 14.71 -8.30
C SER A 49 8.14 13.46 -7.45
N VAL A 50 7.29 13.57 -6.44
CA VAL A 50 6.86 12.45 -5.58
C VAL A 50 6.10 11.43 -6.41
N LEU A 51 5.17 11.88 -7.26
CA LEU A 51 4.39 10.98 -8.10
C LEU A 51 5.27 10.19 -9.07
N ARG A 52 6.21 10.83 -9.77
CA ARG A 52 7.14 10.14 -10.70
C ARG A 52 8.02 9.12 -9.99
N ARG A 53 8.40 9.39 -8.74
CA ARG A 53 9.27 8.50 -7.95
C ARG A 53 8.56 7.21 -7.53
N TRP A 54 7.29 7.30 -7.15
CA TRP A 54 6.59 6.20 -6.49
C TRP A 54 5.46 5.57 -7.32
N ASN A 55 5.03 6.20 -8.41
CA ASN A 55 4.04 5.65 -9.32
C ASN A 55 4.67 5.28 -10.66
N ASN A 56 4.36 4.07 -11.14
CA ASN A 56 4.79 3.54 -12.43
C ASN A 56 3.66 3.54 -13.46
N THR A 57 2.86 4.61 -13.50
CA THR A 57 1.75 4.71 -14.45
C THR A 57 2.26 5.02 -15.87
N TYR A 58 1.63 4.40 -16.86
CA TYR A 58 1.83 4.72 -18.28
C TYR A 58 0.99 5.93 -18.73
N GLY A 59 0.08 6.41 -17.87
CA GLY A 59 -0.76 7.57 -18.13
C GLY A 59 -0.16 8.89 -17.66
N LEU A 60 -0.84 9.99 -17.97
CA LEU A 60 -0.48 11.32 -17.46
C LEU A 60 -0.66 11.39 -15.94
N LEU A 61 0.35 11.91 -15.25
CA LEU A 61 0.25 12.23 -13.84
C LEU A 61 -0.66 13.46 -13.65
N PRO A 62 -1.53 13.46 -12.63
CA PRO A 62 -2.37 14.62 -12.34
C PRO A 62 -1.49 15.79 -11.90
N MET A 63 -1.74 16.97 -12.45
CA MET A 63 -1.12 18.22 -11.98
C MET A 63 -1.80 18.78 -10.72
N ARG A 64 -3.07 18.39 -10.50
CA ARG A 64 -3.95 18.87 -9.43
C ARG A 64 -4.92 17.76 -9.04
N TYR A 65 -5.27 17.69 -7.77
CA TYR A 65 -6.34 16.84 -7.25
C TYR A 65 -7.60 17.67 -7.08
N VAL A 66 -8.73 17.10 -7.48
CA VAL A 66 -10.06 17.71 -7.36
C VAL A 66 -10.97 16.73 -6.66
N ALA A 67 -11.81 17.21 -5.75
CA ALA A 67 -12.79 16.39 -5.04
C ALA A 67 -13.61 15.50 -5.98
N ARG A 68 -13.82 14.22 -5.60
CA ARG A 68 -14.54 13.23 -6.41
C ARG A 68 -15.69 12.62 -5.61
N ALA A 69 -16.92 12.74 -6.10
CA ALA A 69 -18.04 11.99 -5.54
C ALA A 69 -17.84 10.49 -5.79
N PHE A 70 -18.25 9.66 -4.82
CA PHE A 70 -18.34 8.22 -4.99
C PHE A 70 -19.47 7.64 -4.14
N THR A 71 -20.03 6.52 -4.59
CA THR A 71 -21.01 5.74 -3.85
C THR A 71 -20.30 4.61 -3.13
N CYS A 72 -20.53 4.49 -1.82
CA CYS A 72 -19.95 3.40 -1.04
C CYS A 72 -20.50 2.07 -1.52
N ARG A 73 -19.63 1.15 -1.97
CA ARG A 73 -20.08 -0.15 -2.50
C ARG A 73 -20.75 -1.06 -1.46
N ASP A 74 -20.47 -0.84 -0.17
CA ASP A 74 -21.00 -1.70 0.90
C ASP A 74 -22.35 -1.20 1.43
N CYS A 75 -22.53 0.11 1.65
CA CYS A 75 -23.74 0.68 2.26
C CYS A 75 -24.54 1.64 1.36
N GLY A 76 -24.09 1.89 0.12
CA GLY A 76 -24.74 2.80 -0.81
C GLY A 76 -24.60 4.30 -0.48
N ALA A 77 -23.98 4.67 0.64
CA ALA A 77 -23.84 6.08 1.02
C ALA A 77 -23.03 6.88 0.00
N GLU A 78 -23.55 8.03 -0.42
CA GLU A 78 -22.82 9.01 -1.22
C GLU A 78 -21.83 9.77 -0.35
N GLU A 79 -20.58 9.82 -0.83
CA GLU A 79 -19.45 10.42 -0.15
C GLU A 79 -18.58 11.18 -1.15
N VAL A 80 -17.71 12.04 -0.62
CA VAL A 80 -16.74 12.78 -1.42
C VAL A 80 -15.34 12.41 -0.99
N TRP A 81 -14.54 11.97 -1.96
CA TRP A 81 -13.10 11.80 -1.82
C TRP A 81 -12.43 13.15 -2.10
N THR A 82 -12.06 13.85 -1.04
CA THR A 82 -11.58 15.23 -1.15
C THR A 82 -10.21 15.30 -1.81
N ALA A 83 -9.83 16.46 -2.35
CA ALA A 83 -8.49 16.67 -2.91
C ALA A 83 -7.38 16.45 -1.86
N LYS A 84 -7.61 16.85 -0.61
CA LYS A 84 -6.69 16.58 0.52
C LYS A 84 -6.50 15.08 0.78
N GLN A 85 -7.59 14.31 0.74
CA GLN A 85 -7.52 12.86 0.92
C GLN A 85 -6.81 12.17 -0.26
N GLN A 86 -6.98 12.68 -1.47
CA GLN A 86 -6.25 12.23 -2.66
C GLN A 86 -4.75 12.53 -2.50
N LYS A 87 -4.39 13.77 -2.17
CA LYS A 87 -3.00 14.19 -1.96
C LYS A 87 -2.29 13.33 -0.92
N TRP A 88 -2.89 13.15 0.26
CA TRP A 88 -2.36 12.25 1.29
C TRP A 88 -2.20 10.82 0.78
N TRP A 89 -3.19 10.28 0.06
CA TRP A 89 -3.13 8.91 -0.44
C TRP A 89 -2.03 8.70 -1.49
N TYR A 90 -1.91 9.60 -2.45
CA TYR A 90 -0.96 9.44 -3.56
C TYR A 90 0.47 9.84 -3.19
N GLU A 91 0.65 10.86 -2.34
CA GLU A 91 1.97 11.42 -2.06
C GLU A 91 2.56 10.98 -0.72
N VAL A 92 1.73 10.65 0.28
CA VAL A 92 2.21 10.21 1.60
C VAL A 92 2.14 8.70 1.72
N VAL A 93 1.01 8.10 1.33
CA VAL A 93 0.85 6.64 1.36
C VAL A 93 1.46 5.98 0.12
N HIS A 94 1.78 6.76 -0.92
CA HIS A 94 2.27 6.28 -2.22
C HIS A 94 1.31 5.28 -2.89
N GLY A 95 0.01 5.50 -2.69
CA GLY A 95 -1.03 4.70 -3.34
C GLY A 95 -0.99 4.89 -4.87
N PRO A 96 -1.42 3.87 -5.66
CA PRO A 96 -1.48 3.97 -7.11
C PRO A 96 -2.35 5.13 -7.59
N VAL A 97 -1.85 5.97 -8.48
CA VAL A 97 -2.54 7.19 -8.94
C VAL A 97 -3.86 6.93 -9.70
N ASP A 98 -4.01 5.73 -10.23
CA ASP A 98 -5.23 5.22 -10.90
C ASP A 98 -6.30 4.73 -9.90
N SER A 99 -5.95 4.55 -8.63
CA SER A 99 -6.89 4.12 -7.59
C SER A 99 -7.87 5.21 -7.19
N HIS A 100 -9.02 4.80 -6.65
CA HIS A 100 -10.02 5.73 -6.10
C HIS A 100 -10.76 5.21 -4.87
N ALA A 101 -11.34 6.11 -4.09
CA ALA A 101 -12.17 5.76 -2.94
C ALA A 101 -13.47 5.06 -3.41
N VAL A 102 -13.75 3.91 -2.80
CA VAL A 102 -14.90 3.04 -3.12
C VAL A 102 -15.73 2.66 -1.90
N ARG A 103 -15.29 3.08 -0.70
CA ARG A 103 -15.92 2.79 0.59
C ARG A 103 -15.86 4.00 1.50
N CYS A 104 -16.94 4.27 2.21
CA CYS A 104 -16.99 5.31 3.23
C CYS A 104 -16.08 4.95 4.42
N LEU A 105 -15.78 5.93 5.28
CA LEU A 105 -14.92 5.70 6.45
C LEU A 105 -15.51 4.65 7.40
N ALA A 106 -16.83 4.67 7.63
CA ALA A 106 -17.51 3.72 8.50
C ALA A 106 -17.34 2.28 7.98
N CYS A 107 -17.63 2.02 6.71
CA CYS A 107 -17.47 0.70 6.11
C CYS A 107 -16.00 0.25 6.07
N ARG A 108 -15.04 1.17 5.88
CA ARG A 108 -13.61 0.84 5.98
C ARG A 108 -13.22 0.40 7.41
N ARG A 109 -13.74 1.06 8.45
CA ARG A 109 -13.50 0.67 9.85
C ARG A 109 -14.14 -0.67 10.20
N ALA A 110 -15.42 -0.83 9.90
CA ALA A 110 -16.14 -2.09 10.13
C ALA A 110 -15.51 -3.27 9.40
N ARG A 111 -14.93 -3.05 8.20
CA ARG A 111 -14.17 -4.09 7.50
C ARG A 111 -12.87 -4.45 8.24
N ARG A 112 -12.12 -3.46 8.73
CA ARG A 112 -10.89 -3.72 9.52
C ARG A 112 -11.21 -4.50 10.79
N GLU A 113 -12.24 -4.11 11.52
CA GLU A 113 -12.68 -4.82 12.74
C GLU A 113 -13.09 -6.27 12.44
N ARG A 114 -13.81 -6.52 11.34
CA ARG A 114 -14.16 -7.89 10.91
C ARG A 114 -12.93 -8.74 10.60
N LEU A 115 -11.92 -8.17 9.93
CA LEU A 115 -10.68 -8.88 9.63
C LEU A 115 -9.86 -9.15 10.90
N GLN A 116 -9.88 -8.23 11.87
CA GLN A 116 -9.21 -8.43 13.17
C GLN A 116 -9.90 -9.48 14.04
N ARG A 117 -11.22 -9.59 13.95
CA ARG A 117 -12.02 -10.62 14.66
C ARG A 117 -12.09 -11.94 13.92
N ALA A 118 -11.41 -12.08 12.79
CA ALA A 118 -11.41 -13.33 12.06
C ALA A 118 -10.72 -14.41 12.93
N GLY A 119 -11.29 -15.62 12.93
CA GLY A 119 -10.75 -16.72 13.74
C GLY A 119 -9.34 -17.14 13.30
N PRO A 120 -8.65 -17.97 14.10
CA PRO A 120 -7.35 -18.52 13.76
C PRO A 120 -7.35 -19.12 12.34
N GLY A 121 -6.33 -18.78 11.55
CA GLY A 121 -6.19 -19.27 10.19
C GLY A 121 -6.94 -18.48 9.10
N ALA A 122 -7.71 -17.46 9.47
CA ALA A 122 -8.22 -16.52 8.47
C ALA A 122 -7.10 -15.68 7.82
N ASN A 123 -5.92 -15.59 8.47
CA ASN A 123 -4.72 -14.93 7.96
C ASN A 123 -3.47 -15.81 8.16
N LEU A 124 -3.54 -17.11 7.79
CA LEU A 124 -2.43 -18.06 7.98
C LEU A 124 -1.08 -17.53 7.50
N LEU A 125 -1.04 -16.88 6.33
CA LEU A 125 0.19 -16.34 5.78
C LEU A 125 0.77 -15.22 6.67
N GLY A 126 -0.10 -14.35 7.19
CA GLY A 126 0.29 -13.30 8.13
C GLY A 126 0.77 -13.86 9.47
N GLU A 127 0.04 -14.83 10.02
CA GLU A 127 0.39 -15.54 11.26
C GLU A 127 1.77 -16.22 11.13
N GLN A 128 2.03 -16.91 10.01
CA GLN A 128 3.33 -17.52 9.73
C GLN A 128 4.44 -16.48 9.57
N CYS A 129 4.18 -15.34 8.94
CA CYS A 129 5.16 -14.24 8.86
C CYS A 129 5.47 -13.66 10.24
N GLU A 130 4.46 -13.45 11.09
CA GLU A 130 4.63 -12.96 12.46
C GLU A 130 5.43 -13.94 13.31
N ARG A 131 5.13 -15.24 13.17
CA ARG A 131 5.87 -16.32 13.81
C ARG A 131 7.36 -16.30 13.45
N LEU A 132 7.71 -16.17 12.17
CA LEU A 132 9.10 -16.05 11.73
C LEU A 132 9.79 -14.78 12.27
N ARG A 133 9.09 -13.65 12.34
CA ARG A 133 9.64 -12.42 12.95
C ARG A 133 9.91 -12.59 14.43
N ALA A 134 9.00 -13.24 15.16
CA ALA A 134 9.16 -13.56 16.57
C ALA A 134 10.38 -14.49 16.80
N LEU A 135 10.56 -15.50 15.94
CA LEU A 135 11.76 -16.34 15.95
C LEU A 135 13.05 -15.52 15.84
N GLY A 136 13.07 -14.49 14.99
CA GLY A 136 14.25 -13.64 14.79
C GLY A 136 14.60 -12.74 15.97
N ALA A 137 13.70 -12.59 16.95
CA ALA A 137 13.97 -11.88 18.21
C ALA A 137 14.51 -12.80 19.31
N MET A 138 14.46 -14.11 19.10
CA MET A 138 14.94 -15.12 20.06
C MET A 138 16.25 -15.74 19.59
N LYS A 139 16.98 -16.38 20.51
CA LYS A 139 18.15 -17.19 20.13
C LYS A 139 17.71 -18.41 19.31
N SER A 140 18.45 -18.71 18.24
CA SER A 140 18.17 -19.88 17.42
C SER A 140 18.37 -21.18 18.18
N ASN A 141 17.52 -22.17 17.89
CA ASN A 141 17.67 -23.57 18.26
C ASN A 141 17.38 -24.46 17.04
N ALA A 142 17.56 -25.77 17.16
CA ALA A 142 17.38 -26.70 16.05
C ALA A 142 15.96 -26.65 15.44
N GLN A 143 14.93 -26.54 16.27
CA GLN A 143 13.54 -26.48 15.82
C GLN A 143 13.25 -25.17 15.07
N SER A 144 13.68 -24.03 15.63
CA SER A 144 13.48 -22.73 14.97
C SER A 144 14.27 -22.64 13.67
N ALA A 145 15.49 -23.21 13.61
CA ALA A 145 16.28 -23.26 12.40
C ALA A 145 15.57 -24.07 11.30
N ALA A 146 15.04 -25.24 11.63
CA ALA A 146 14.25 -26.05 10.71
C ALA A 146 12.99 -25.32 10.19
N GLU A 147 12.32 -24.56 11.07
CA GLU A 147 11.15 -23.76 10.69
C GLU A 147 11.51 -22.65 9.67
N VAL A 148 12.65 -21.97 9.88
CA VAL A 148 13.16 -20.96 8.95
C VAL A 148 13.60 -21.59 7.62
N ASP A 149 14.30 -22.73 7.65
CA ASP A 149 14.71 -23.43 6.43
C ASP A 149 13.50 -23.92 5.62
N ALA A 150 12.45 -24.42 6.28
CA ALA A 150 11.19 -24.76 5.61
C ALA A 150 10.53 -23.52 4.98
N ALA A 151 10.54 -22.38 5.67
CA ALA A 151 9.99 -21.13 5.14
C ALA A 151 10.79 -20.59 3.94
N LEU A 152 12.11 -20.80 3.88
CA LEU A 152 12.96 -20.45 2.72
C LEU A 152 12.57 -21.23 1.45
N GLN A 153 12.00 -22.43 1.60
CA GLN A 153 11.49 -23.27 0.51
C GLN A 153 9.99 -23.08 0.22
N SER A 154 9.33 -22.15 0.92
CA SER A 154 7.90 -21.91 0.73
C SER A 154 7.59 -21.42 -0.68
N LYS A 155 6.44 -21.81 -1.22
CA LYS A 155 5.91 -21.22 -2.47
C LYS A 155 5.59 -19.73 -2.33
N TRP A 156 5.40 -19.24 -1.09
CA TRP A 156 5.03 -17.85 -0.82
C TRP A 156 6.27 -16.99 -0.60
N TRP A 157 6.56 -16.08 -1.54
CA TRP A 157 7.75 -15.21 -1.46
C TRP A 157 7.82 -14.37 -0.18
N SER A 158 6.68 -13.95 0.37
CA SER A 158 6.65 -13.21 1.64
C SER A 158 7.27 -13.99 2.80
N LEU A 159 6.98 -15.29 2.92
CA LEU A 159 7.56 -16.14 3.97
C LEU A 159 9.05 -16.30 3.79
N ARG A 160 9.49 -16.54 2.55
CA ARG A 160 10.92 -16.67 2.23
C ARG A 160 11.68 -15.39 2.56
N VAL A 161 11.12 -14.21 2.22
CA VAL A 161 11.71 -12.91 2.54
C VAL A 161 11.82 -12.70 4.05
N VAL A 162 10.77 -13.03 4.83
CA VAL A 162 10.83 -12.92 6.29
C VAL A 162 11.83 -13.92 6.87
N ALA A 163 11.90 -15.14 6.34
CA ALA A 163 12.88 -16.14 6.75
C ALA A 163 14.33 -15.67 6.52
N ILE A 164 14.61 -15.01 5.38
CA ILE A 164 15.90 -14.35 5.12
C ILE A 164 16.22 -13.31 6.19
N GLN A 165 15.24 -12.48 6.57
CA GLN A 165 15.42 -11.47 7.63
C GLN A 165 15.67 -12.11 9.00
N THR A 166 14.94 -13.17 9.33
CA THR A 166 15.10 -13.95 10.57
C THR A 166 16.50 -14.56 10.65
N MET A 167 16.95 -15.19 9.56
CA MET A 167 18.30 -15.76 9.44
C MET A 167 19.39 -14.69 9.63
N ALA A 168 19.21 -13.50 9.05
CA ALA A 168 20.16 -12.40 9.20
C ALA A 168 20.29 -11.89 10.64
N ARG A 169 19.19 -11.87 11.40
CA ARG A 169 19.20 -11.47 12.83
C ARG A 169 19.91 -12.47 13.71
N TRP A 170 19.74 -13.77 13.45
CA TRP A 170 20.48 -14.80 14.18
C TRP A 170 21.98 -14.76 13.90
N GLY A 171 22.38 -14.33 12.70
CA GLY A 171 23.78 -14.25 12.31
C GLY A 171 24.48 -15.61 12.41
N GLY A 172 25.79 -15.60 12.67
CA GLY A 172 26.62 -16.81 12.66
C GLY A 172 27.03 -17.21 11.24
N GLN A 173 28.22 -17.80 11.13
CA GLN A 173 28.91 -18.00 9.85
C GLN A 173 28.04 -18.65 8.76
N ALA A 174 27.38 -19.77 9.06
CA ALA A 174 26.54 -20.48 8.11
C ALA A 174 25.37 -19.65 7.56
N ASN A 175 24.77 -18.79 8.40
CA ASN A 175 23.67 -17.92 7.98
C ASN A 175 24.20 -16.75 7.12
N LEU A 176 25.39 -16.24 7.43
CA LEU A 176 26.03 -15.18 6.64
C LEU A 176 26.43 -15.68 5.26
N GLU A 177 27.00 -16.88 5.17
CA GLU A 177 27.32 -17.53 3.89
C GLU A 177 26.05 -17.73 3.03
N LYS A 178 24.94 -18.14 3.64
CA LYS A 178 23.63 -18.21 2.95
C LYS A 178 23.18 -16.84 2.43
N LEU A 179 23.35 -15.76 3.21
CA LEU A 179 23.00 -14.40 2.75
C LEU A 179 23.87 -13.95 1.59
N ASP A 180 25.18 -14.21 1.66
CA ASP A 180 26.13 -13.85 0.61
C ASP A 180 25.82 -14.61 -0.68
N ALA A 181 25.49 -15.89 -0.60
CA ALA A 181 25.04 -16.68 -1.75
C ALA A 181 23.77 -16.09 -2.39
N LEU A 182 22.79 -15.66 -1.59
CA LEU A 182 21.58 -15.01 -2.10
C LEU A 182 21.88 -13.67 -2.78
N MET A 183 22.80 -12.88 -2.22
CA MET A 183 23.22 -11.60 -2.82
C MET A 183 24.00 -11.81 -4.12
N ALA A 184 24.85 -12.84 -4.19
CA ALA A 184 25.64 -13.20 -5.36
C ALA A 184 24.76 -13.76 -6.51
N ALA A 185 23.67 -14.46 -6.18
CA ALA A 185 22.73 -14.99 -7.16
C ALA A 185 21.88 -13.90 -7.87
N ARG A 186 22.11 -12.61 -7.59
CA ARG A 186 21.39 -11.51 -8.23
C ARG A 186 21.67 -11.50 -9.75
N PRO A 187 20.64 -11.57 -10.62
CA PRO A 187 20.86 -11.55 -12.07
C PRO A 187 21.50 -10.24 -12.56
N GLU A 188 22.48 -10.36 -13.46
CA GLU A 188 23.05 -9.24 -14.22
C GLU A 188 22.05 -8.79 -15.31
N GLY A 189 21.90 -7.48 -15.52
CA GLY A 189 20.95 -6.93 -16.50
C GLY A 189 19.55 -6.70 -15.92
N GLY A 190 19.35 -5.51 -15.35
CA GLY A 190 18.11 -5.11 -14.69
C GLY A 190 16.97 -4.88 -15.67
N ARG A 191 15.99 -5.81 -15.71
CA ARG A 191 14.58 -5.50 -16.07
C ARG A 191 13.57 -6.63 -15.81
N ARG A 192 13.95 -7.81 -15.31
CA ARG A 192 12.96 -8.79 -14.83
C ARG A 192 12.44 -8.35 -13.46
N TYR A 193 11.29 -7.67 -13.46
CA TYR A 193 10.61 -7.22 -12.24
C TYR A 193 10.04 -8.40 -11.40
N PHE A 194 10.02 -9.62 -11.95
CA PHE A 194 9.31 -10.77 -11.37
C PHE A 194 10.22 -12.00 -11.11
N GLY A 195 11.53 -11.83 -10.90
CA GLY A 195 12.44 -12.93 -10.58
C GLY A 195 12.64 -13.10 -9.07
N TRP A 196 12.50 -14.32 -8.56
CA TRP A 196 12.73 -14.61 -7.14
C TRP A 196 14.17 -14.28 -6.73
N GLU A 197 15.14 -14.57 -7.58
CA GLU A 197 16.57 -14.37 -7.35
C GLU A 197 16.88 -12.90 -7.03
N ARG A 198 16.24 -11.98 -7.76
CA ARG A 198 16.34 -10.55 -7.48
C ARG A 198 15.71 -10.18 -6.13
N VAL A 199 14.50 -10.66 -5.86
CA VAL A 199 13.79 -10.38 -4.60
C VAL A 199 14.58 -10.91 -3.40
N ALA A 200 15.13 -12.12 -3.53
CA ALA A 200 15.95 -12.75 -2.50
C ALA A 200 17.25 -11.98 -2.27
N ALA A 201 17.95 -11.57 -3.33
CA ALA A 201 19.16 -10.74 -3.23
C ALA A 201 18.88 -9.37 -2.59
N ASP A 202 17.80 -8.70 -3.01
CA ASP A 202 17.40 -7.40 -2.43
C ASP A 202 16.98 -7.54 -0.96
N ALA A 203 16.27 -8.63 -0.61
CA ALA A 203 15.91 -8.94 0.77
C ALA A 203 17.14 -9.26 1.63
N ALA A 204 18.07 -10.09 1.15
CA ALA A 204 19.30 -10.45 1.84
C ALA A 204 20.18 -9.23 2.08
N ARG A 205 20.37 -8.39 1.05
CA ARG A 205 21.11 -7.13 1.16
C ARG A 205 20.47 -6.18 2.18
N SER A 206 19.15 -6.04 2.13
CA SER A 206 18.43 -5.16 3.04
C SER A 206 18.40 -5.69 4.48
N ALA A 207 18.40 -7.01 4.67
CA ALA A 207 18.52 -7.64 5.97
C ALA A 207 19.93 -7.46 6.53
N TRP A 208 20.96 -7.62 5.69
CA TRP A 208 22.37 -7.39 6.05
C TRP A 208 22.61 -5.98 6.58
N MET A 209 22.08 -4.95 5.90
CA MET A 209 22.21 -3.55 6.33
C MET A 209 21.47 -3.24 7.65
N ARG A 210 20.53 -4.08 8.08
CA ARG A 210 19.66 -3.86 9.24
C ARG A 210 19.95 -4.84 10.39
N ARG A 211 21.20 -5.31 10.48
CA ARG A 211 21.65 -6.27 11.50
C ARG A 211 22.01 -5.63 12.85
N GLU A 212 21.96 -4.32 12.96
CA GLU A 212 22.06 -3.58 14.24
C GLU A 212 20.80 -3.73 15.10
#